data_AF-A0A944QAV5-F1
#
_entry.id   AF-A0A944QAV5-F1
#
_cell.length_a   1.000
_cell.length_b   1.000
_cell.length_c   1.000
_cell.angle_alpha   90.00
_cell.angle_beta   90.00
_cell.angle_gamma   90.00
#
_symmetry.space_group_name_H-M   'P 1'
#
loop_
_entity.id
_entity.type
_entity.pdbx_description
1 polymer ?
#
loop_
_entity_poly.entity_id
_entity_poly.type
_entity_poly.pdbx_seq_one_letter_code
_entity_poly.pdbx_strand_id
1 'polypeptide(L)'
;MTYSDQSSDTAVRTAGMIAALTYIDGVGFHGVATSIAKPSPTINPDWSTLLRNAGTAVASITWPEDLHETVETFVAAAGQLAAALEKRDIESAKAPAREVHVAYHALSDGGWKHLSAAAGTAGSAETPEGADKHHHDHHGH
;
A
#
# COMPACT_ATOMS: atom_id res chain seq x y z
N MET A 1 -19.37 -14.90 29.03
CA MET A 1 -19.34 -13.53 28.47
C MET A 1 -18.33 -13.56 27.34
N THR A 2 -18.70 -14.06 26.15
CA THR A 2 -17.67 -14.58 25.23
C THR A 2 -17.94 -14.45 23.73
N TYR A 3 -19.18 -14.26 23.26
CA TYR A 3 -19.45 -14.23 21.80
C TYR A 3 -19.58 -12.79 21.24
N SER A 4 -20.24 -11.89 21.98
CA SER A 4 -20.43 -10.50 21.54
C SER A 4 -19.14 -9.67 21.55
N ASP A 5 -18.19 -10.01 22.43
CA ASP A 5 -16.92 -9.30 22.59
C ASP A 5 -15.95 -9.61 21.43
N GLN A 6 -15.89 -10.88 21.00
CA GLN A 6 -15.03 -11.33 19.91
C GLN A 6 -15.49 -10.81 18.52
N SER A 7 -16.81 -10.71 18.31
CA SER A 7 -17.36 -10.09 17.10
C SER A 7 -17.09 -8.59 17.06
N SER A 8 -17.12 -7.90 18.20
CA SER A 8 -16.79 -6.47 18.29
C SER A 8 -15.31 -6.23 18.00
N ASP A 9 -14.41 -7.05 18.56
CA ASP A 9 -12.96 -6.95 18.31
C ASP A 9 -12.62 -7.17 16.83
N THR A 10 -13.27 -8.15 16.18
CA THR A 10 -13.10 -8.41 14.75
C THR A 10 -13.56 -7.22 13.91
N ALA A 11 -14.74 -6.66 14.19
CA ALA A 11 -15.27 -5.50 13.45
C ALA A 11 -14.37 -4.26 13.61
N VAL A 12 -13.85 -4.01 14.82
CA VAL A 12 -12.91 -2.92 15.09
C VAL A 12 -11.60 -3.10 14.32
N ARG A 13 -11.04 -4.32 14.29
CA ARG A 13 -9.82 -4.63 13.51
C ARG A 13 -10.05 -4.44 12.01
N THR A 14 -11.14 -4.97 11.47
CA THR A 14 -11.51 -4.80 10.05
C THR A 14 -11.65 -3.33 9.69
N ALA A 15 -12.37 -2.55 10.51
CA ALA A 15 -12.53 -1.12 10.28
C ALA A 15 -11.20 -0.37 10.35
N GLY A 16 -10.33 -0.72 11.32
CA GLY A 16 -8.99 -0.17 11.44
C GLY A 16 -8.13 -0.42 10.20
N MET A 17 -8.13 -1.67 9.71
CA MET A 17 -7.42 -2.03 8.47
C MET A 17 -7.94 -1.23 7.27
N ILE A 18 -9.26 -1.17 7.06
CA ILE A 18 -9.86 -0.41 5.97
C ILE A 18 -9.46 1.07 6.05
N ALA A 19 -9.49 1.67 7.24
CA ALA A 19 -9.11 3.06 7.44
C ALA A 19 -7.62 3.29 7.14
N ALA A 20 -6.73 2.43 7.62
CA ALA A 20 -5.30 2.53 7.36
C ALA A 20 -4.97 2.36 5.87
N LEU A 21 -5.53 1.32 5.22
CA LEU A 21 -5.35 1.04 3.79
C LEU A 21 -5.84 2.19 2.92
N THR A 22 -7.07 2.65 3.17
CA THR A 22 -7.65 3.80 2.44
C THR A 22 -6.81 5.07 2.62
N TYR A 23 -6.29 5.30 3.83
CA TYR A 23 -5.42 6.44 4.09
C TYR A 23 -4.13 6.36 3.28
N ILE A 24 -3.41 5.24 3.32
CA ILE A 24 -2.14 5.08 2.61
C ILE A 24 -2.33 5.06 1.09
N ASP A 25 -3.43 4.50 0.58
CA ASP A 25 -3.77 4.55 -0.85
C ASP A 25 -3.98 5.98 -1.35
N GLY A 26 -4.46 6.87 -0.48
CA GLY A 26 -4.66 8.29 -0.78
C GLY A 26 -3.39 9.16 -0.73
N VAL A 27 -2.26 8.65 -0.21
CA VAL A 27 -1.03 9.46 -0.01
C VAL A 27 -0.31 9.77 -1.33
N GLY A 28 -0.39 8.88 -2.32
CA GLY A 28 0.26 9.07 -3.62
C GLY A 28 1.77 8.80 -3.63
N PHE A 29 2.22 7.73 -2.93
CA PHE A 29 3.65 7.34 -2.84
C PHE A 29 4.36 7.20 -4.19
N HIS A 30 3.66 6.71 -5.22
CA HIS A 30 4.21 6.65 -6.58
C HIS A 30 4.62 8.03 -7.11
N GLY A 31 3.80 9.04 -6.87
CA GLY A 31 4.06 10.43 -7.28
C GLY A 31 5.22 11.05 -6.50
N VAL A 32 5.33 10.75 -5.21
CA VAL A 32 6.49 11.15 -4.37
C VAL A 32 7.78 10.54 -4.92
N ALA A 33 7.82 9.22 -5.10
CA ALA A 33 8.99 8.51 -5.61
C ALA A 33 9.42 9.01 -7.00
N THR A 34 8.46 9.14 -7.92
CA THR A 34 8.71 9.66 -9.27
C THR A 34 9.22 11.09 -9.23
N SER A 35 8.71 11.94 -8.34
CA SER A 35 9.14 13.34 -8.24
C SER A 35 10.56 13.49 -7.69
N ILE A 36 10.94 12.66 -6.71
CA ILE A 36 12.29 12.63 -6.12
C ILE A 36 13.31 12.07 -7.13
N ALA A 37 12.91 11.13 -7.98
CA ALA A 37 13.79 10.51 -8.97
C ALA A 37 14.11 11.39 -10.20
N LYS A 38 13.42 12.53 -10.38
CA LYS A 38 13.66 13.45 -11.51
C LYS A 38 15.07 14.08 -11.43
N PRO A 39 15.66 14.47 -12.59
CA PRO A 39 16.94 15.19 -12.62
C PRO A 39 16.94 16.52 -11.85
N SER A 40 15.78 17.16 -11.73
CA SER A 40 15.58 18.38 -10.94
C SER A 40 14.34 18.22 -10.06
N PRO A 41 14.48 17.52 -8.92
CA PRO A 41 13.35 17.17 -8.08
C PRO A 41 12.81 18.40 -7.37
N THR A 42 11.48 18.54 -7.38
CA THR A 42 10.77 19.53 -6.55
C THR A 42 10.23 18.79 -5.34
N ILE A 43 10.69 19.15 -4.15
CA ILE A 43 10.21 18.58 -2.90
C ILE A 43 9.03 19.39 -2.41
N ASN A 44 7.91 18.73 -2.20
CA ASN A 44 6.81 19.32 -1.44
C ASN A 44 7.20 19.32 0.05
N PRO A 45 7.20 20.47 0.74
CA PRO A 45 7.53 20.56 2.16
C PRO A 45 6.59 19.74 3.06
N ASP A 46 5.38 19.41 2.61
CA ASP A 46 4.40 18.68 3.39
C ASP A 46 4.63 17.15 3.39
N TRP A 47 5.50 16.64 2.51
CA TRP A 47 5.70 15.20 2.35
C TRP A 47 6.22 14.51 3.61
N SER A 48 7.11 15.14 4.39
CA SER A 48 7.63 14.52 5.62
C SER A 48 6.51 14.27 6.64
N THR A 49 5.62 15.26 6.82
CA THR A 49 4.45 15.12 7.70
C THR A 49 3.48 14.08 7.17
N LEU A 50 3.23 14.07 5.85
CA LEU A 50 2.37 13.08 5.21
C LEU A 50 2.87 11.64 5.44
N LEU A 51 4.17 11.40 5.26
CA LEU A 51 4.81 10.10 5.48
C LEU A 51 4.75 9.64 6.94
N ARG A 52 4.99 10.57 7.88
CA ARG A 52 4.85 10.30 9.31
C ARG A 52 3.41 9.93 9.68
N ASN A 53 2.43 10.64 9.14
CA ASN A 53 1.02 10.33 9.39
C ASN A 53 0.63 8.98 8.79
N ALA A 54 1.15 8.63 7.62
CA ALA A 54 0.94 7.32 7.01
C ALA A 54 1.52 6.18 7.86
N GLY A 55 2.78 6.33 8.31
CA GLY A 55 3.39 5.38 9.24
C GLY A 55 2.61 5.27 10.55
N THR A 56 2.12 6.40 11.08
CA THR A 56 1.31 6.43 12.32
C THR A 56 -0.01 5.71 12.13
N ALA A 57 -0.73 5.94 11.04
CA ALA A 57 -2.00 5.27 10.75
C ALA A 57 -1.82 3.75 10.71
N VAL A 58 -0.80 3.28 10.00
CA VAL A 58 -0.47 1.85 9.91
C VAL A 58 -0.03 1.27 11.26
N ALA A 59 0.80 1.98 12.03
CA ALA A 59 1.28 1.50 13.33
C ALA A 59 0.21 1.57 14.45
N SER A 60 -0.90 2.26 14.23
CA SER A 60 -1.93 2.49 15.26
C SER A 60 -2.95 1.36 15.42
N ILE A 61 -2.89 0.34 14.55
CA ILE A 61 -3.84 -0.77 14.54
C ILE A 61 -3.12 -2.11 14.73
N THR A 62 -3.86 -3.13 15.11
CA THR A 62 -3.37 -4.52 15.10
C THR A 62 -3.59 -5.14 13.74
N TRP A 63 -2.52 -5.57 13.10
CA TRP A 63 -2.57 -6.26 11.82
C TRP A 63 -2.66 -7.78 12.00
N PRO A 64 -3.18 -8.50 11.00
CA PRO A 64 -3.01 -9.95 10.88
C PRO A 64 -1.53 -10.35 10.85
N GLU A 65 -1.21 -11.51 11.42
CA GLU A 65 0.16 -11.98 11.56
C GLU A 65 0.87 -12.18 10.21
N ASP A 66 0.13 -12.58 9.18
CA ASP A 66 0.62 -12.73 7.81
C ASP A 66 1.05 -11.40 7.15
N LEU A 67 0.66 -10.26 7.72
CA LEU A 67 1.00 -8.93 7.22
C LEU A 67 2.07 -8.22 8.07
N HIS A 68 2.48 -8.76 9.21
CA HIS A 68 3.42 -8.08 10.12
C HIS A 68 4.71 -7.61 9.45
N GLU A 69 5.37 -8.47 8.66
CA GLU A 69 6.61 -8.09 7.98
C GLU A 69 6.41 -6.94 6.99
N THR A 70 5.28 -6.95 6.26
CA THR A 70 4.95 -5.87 5.31
C THR A 70 4.67 -4.55 6.02
N VAL A 71 4.02 -4.61 7.18
CA VAL A 71 3.73 -3.46 8.05
C VAL A 71 5.03 -2.84 8.58
N GLU A 72 5.92 -3.66 9.14
CA GLU A 72 7.20 -3.20 9.67
C GLU A 72 8.05 -2.56 8.57
N THR A 73 8.11 -3.20 7.40
CA THR A 73 8.83 -2.69 6.24
C THR A 73 8.29 -1.34 5.79
N PHE A 74 6.97 -1.20 5.70
CA PHE A 74 6.34 0.07 5.33
C PHE A 74 6.62 1.18 6.34
N VAL A 75 6.43 0.91 7.64
CA VAL A 75 6.64 1.91 8.71
C VAL A 75 8.09 2.36 8.76
N ALA A 76 9.04 1.43 8.62
CA ALA A 76 10.47 1.74 8.57
C ALA A 76 10.82 2.61 7.35
N ALA A 77 10.38 2.22 6.15
CA ALA A 77 10.64 2.98 4.93
C ALA A 77 10.01 4.38 4.96
N ALA A 78 8.79 4.51 5.47
CA ALA A 78 8.11 5.79 5.62
C ALA A 78 8.86 6.72 6.59
N GLY A 79 9.36 6.18 7.71
CA GLY A 79 10.17 6.91 8.67
C GLY A 79 11.51 7.37 8.09
N GLN A 80 12.20 6.50 7.36
CA GLN A 80 13.48 6.83 6.70
C GLN A 80 13.31 7.94 5.65
N LEU A 81 12.27 7.85 4.82
CA LEU A 81 12.01 8.89 3.82
C LEU A 81 11.62 10.21 4.48
N ALA A 82 10.76 10.19 5.51
CA ALA A 82 10.40 11.40 6.24
C ALA A 82 11.63 12.11 6.81
N ALA A 83 12.54 11.36 7.44
CA ALA A 83 13.77 11.90 8.00
C ALA A 83 14.73 12.47 6.94
N ALA A 84 14.81 11.86 5.76
CA ALA A 84 15.60 12.38 4.63
C ALA A 84 15.02 13.71 4.10
N LEU A 85 13.68 13.77 3.98
CA LEU A 85 12.97 14.96 3.51
C LEU A 85 13.06 16.14 4.50
N GLU A 86 13.02 15.88 5.81
CA GLU A 86 13.23 16.90 6.85
C GLU A 86 14.61 17.57 6.75
N LYS A 87 15.63 16.78 6.42
CA LYS A 87 17.00 17.26 6.17
C LYS A 87 17.16 17.96 4.82
N ARG A 88 16.13 17.92 3.97
CA ARG A 88 16.17 18.39 2.57
C ARG A 88 17.28 17.72 1.75
N ASP A 89 17.65 16.50 2.12
CA ASP A 89 18.68 15.72 1.44
C ASP A 89 18.03 14.83 0.39
N ILE A 90 18.02 15.33 -0.85
CA ILE A 90 17.42 14.68 -2.00
C ILE A 90 18.09 13.35 -2.32
N GLU A 91 19.42 13.31 -2.29
CA GLU A 91 20.16 12.11 -2.66
C GLU A 91 19.88 11.00 -1.66
N SER A 92 19.87 11.32 -0.37
CA SER A 92 19.49 10.38 0.68
C SER A 92 18.01 10.00 0.64
N ALA A 93 17.13 10.80 0.02
CA ALA A 93 15.71 10.50 -0.12
C ALA A 93 15.38 9.53 -1.27
N LYS A 94 16.26 9.37 -2.27
CA LYS A 94 15.97 8.55 -3.47
C LYS A 94 15.70 7.09 -3.17
N ALA A 95 16.60 6.43 -2.43
CA ALA A 95 16.43 5.01 -2.09
C ALA A 95 15.22 4.78 -1.16
N PRO A 96 15.05 5.53 -0.05
CA PRO A 96 13.86 5.43 0.79
C PRO A 96 12.55 5.71 0.05
N ALA A 97 12.55 6.61 -0.95
CA ALA A 97 11.36 6.88 -1.76
C ALA A 97 10.94 5.68 -2.63
N ARG A 98 11.91 4.97 -3.20
CA ARG A 98 11.64 3.72 -3.91
C ARG A 98 11.17 2.63 -2.96
N GLU A 99 11.81 2.51 -1.81
CA GLU A 99 11.46 1.50 -0.80
C GLU A 99 10.05 1.69 -0.26
N VAL A 100 9.67 2.93 0.11
CA VAL A 100 8.32 3.19 0.61
C VAL A 100 7.26 2.91 -0.45
N HIS A 101 7.54 3.19 -1.73
CA HIS A 101 6.63 2.89 -2.83
C HIS A 101 6.40 1.38 -3.00
N VAL A 102 7.46 0.57 -2.91
CA VAL A 102 7.36 -0.89 -2.98
C VAL A 102 6.65 -1.45 -1.74
N ALA A 103 7.03 -0.98 -0.55
CA ALA A 103 6.44 -1.44 0.71
C ALA A 103 4.95 -1.07 0.80
N TYR A 104 4.58 0.11 0.31
CA TYR A 104 3.19 0.54 0.15
C TYR A 104 2.38 -0.45 -0.68
N HIS A 105 2.86 -0.81 -1.88
CA HIS A 105 2.17 -1.78 -2.73
C HIS A 105 2.01 -3.14 -2.04
N ALA A 106 3.07 -3.66 -1.44
CA ALA A 106 3.01 -4.94 -0.72
C ALA A 106 1.98 -4.93 0.41
N LEU A 107 1.96 -3.86 1.23
CA LEU A 107 1.02 -3.72 2.33
C LEU A 107 -0.42 -3.51 1.84
N SER A 108 -0.62 -2.65 0.84
CA SER A 108 -1.96 -2.35 0.31
C SER A 108 -2.57 -3.58 -0.36
N ASP A 109 -1.84 -4.22 -1.28
CA ASP A 109 -2.29 -5.41 -1.98
C ASP A 109 -2.56 -6.56 -1.01
N GLY A 110 -1.64 -6.79 -0.06
CA GLY A 110 -1.78 -7.81 0.98
C GLY A 110 -2.99 -7.56 1.89
N GLY A 111 -3.17 -6.32 2.35
CA GLY A 111 -4.27 -5.92 3.21
C GLY A 111 -5.64 -6.07 2.54
N TRP A 112 -5.79 -5.57 1.31
CA TRP A 112 -7.04 -5.73 0.56
C TRP A 112 -7.32 -7.19 0.19
N LYS A 113 -6.29 -7.97 -0.15
CA LYS A 113 -6.43 -9.42 -0.37
C LYS A 113 -6.92 -10.12 0.89
N HIS A 114 -6.34 -9.83 2.05
CA HIS A 114 -6.78 -10.39 3.33
C HIS A 114 -8.25 -10.06 3.61
N LEU A 115 -8.63 -8.79 3.47
CA LEU A 115 -10.02 -8.35 3.66
C LEU A 115 -10.99 -9.01 2.70
N SER A 116 -10.62 -9.16 1.42
CA SER A 116 -11.45 -9.83 0.41
C SER A 116 -11.68 -11.31 0.74
N ALA A 117 -10.65 -12.00 1.25
CA ALA A 117 -10.75 -13.39 1.68
C ALA A 117 -11.66 -13.52 2.91
N ALA A 118 -11.49 -12.64 3.90
CA ALA A 118 -12.33 -12.60 5.10
C ALA A 118 -13.81 -12.28 4.79
N ALA A 119 -14.05 -11.45 3.77
CA ALA A 119 -15.39 -11.09 3.32
C ALA A 119 -16.03 -12.14 2.39
N GLY A 120 -15.28 -13.15 1.94
CA GLY A 120 -15.75 -14.13 0.95
C GLY A 120 -15.94 -13.55 -0.45
N THR A 121 -15.33 -12.40 -0.75
CA THR A 121 -15.39 -11.72 -2.07
C THR A 121 -14.13 -11.93 -2.90
N ALA A 122 -13.14 -12.65 -2.38
CA ALA A 122 -12.02 -13.13 -3.18
C ALA A 122 -12.60 -14.00 -4.30
N GLY A 123 -12.67 -13.44 -5.51
CA GLY A 123 -13.23 -14.13 -6.66
C GLY A 123 -12.57 -15.50 -6.81
N SER A 124 -13.37 -16.51 -7.17
CA SER A 124 -12.81 -17.71 -7.79
C SER A 124 -11.97 -17.21 -8.95
N ALA A 125 -10.65 -17.36 -8.87
CA ALA A 125 -9.80 -17.07 -10.01
C ALA A 125 -10.27 -18.01 -11.13
N GLU A 126 -11.12 -17.50 -12.03
CA GLU A 126 -11.37 -18.14 -13.31
C GLU A 126 -10.00 -18.22 -13.99
N THR A 127 -9.51 -19.45 -14.11
CA THR A 127 -8.43 -19.81 -15.03
C THR A 127 -8.68 -19.13 -16.38
N PRO A 128 -7.72 -18.41 -16.97
CA PRO A 128 -7.83 -17.96 -18.35
C PRO A 128 -7.56 -19.15 -19.27
N GLU A 129 -8.49 -20.10 -19.34
CA GLU A 129 -8.57 -21.04 -20.46
C GLU A 129 -9.66 -20.53 -21.42
N GLY A 130 -9.24 -19.84 -22.47
CA GLY A 130 -10.16 -19.42 -23.53
C GLY A 130 -9.79 -18.16 -24.31
N ALA A 131 -8.55 -17.69 -24.25
CA ALA A 131 -8.06 -16.72 -25.24
C ALA A 131 -7.46 -17.47 -26.43
N ASP A 132 -8.30 -18.12 -27.24
CA ASP A 132 -7.86 -18.51 -28.58
C ASP A 132 -9.01 -18.55 -29.59
N LYS A 133 -8.83 -17.75 -30.65
CA LYS A 133 -9.47 -17.80 -31.98
C LYS A 133 -10.85 -17.15 -32.18
N HIS A 134 -10.83 -15.82 -32.27
CA HIS A 134 -11.60 -15.11 -33.30
C HIS A 134 -10.70 -14.12 -34.04
N HIS A 135 -9.86 -14.65 -34.94
CA HIS A 135 -9.23 -13.82 -35.96
C HIS A 135 -10.07 -13.90 -37.23
N HIS A 136 -10.62 -12.74 -37.58
CA HIS A 136 -11.29 -12.48 -38.84
C HIS A 136 -10.27 -12.60 -39.99
N ASP A 137 -10.47 -13.57 -40.88
CA ASP A 137 -9.86 -13.54 -42.21
C ASP A 137 -10.77 -12.73 -43.14
N HIS A 138 -10.32 -11.53 -43.51
CA HIS A 138 -10.80 -10.82 -44.70
C HIS A 138 -9.60 -10.30 -45.51
N HIS A 139 -9.42 -10.96 -46.66
CA HIS A 139 -8.88 -10.53 -47.96
C HIS A 139 -7.51 -9.84 -48.09
N GLY A 140 -6.70 -10.43 -49.00
CA GLY A 140 -5.73 -9.70 -49.81
C GLY A 140 -4.92 -10.58 -50.77
N HIS A 141 -5.45 -10.82 -51.97
CA HIS A 141 -4.82 -10.82 -53.32
C HIS A 141 -5.63 -11.65 -54.33
#